data_AF-A0A972GIQ8-F1
#
_entry.id   AF-A0A972GIQ8-F1
#
_cell.length_a   1.000
_cell.length_b   1.000
_cell.length_c   1.000
_cell.angle_alpha   90.00
_cell.angle_beta   90.00
_cell.angle_gamma   90.00
#
_symmetry.space_group_name_H-M   'P 1'
#
loop_
_entity.id
_entity.type
_entity.pdbx_description
1 polymer ?
#
loop_
_entity_poly.entity_id
_entity_poly.type
_entity_poly.pdbx_seq_one_letter_code
_entity_poly.pdbx_strand_id
1 'polypeptide(L)'
;MSTVTEMSPGQIATPEGSEKLKGELLSAHTVRCGDDWMAIAAVYSDGAAEITVSAKYNPDIGKWSTHEYYYSFEKTTQALIILEQSGKLPVEEEL
;
A
#
# COMPACT_ATOMS: atom_id res chain seq x y z
N MET A 1 -15.43 -4.89 10.49
CA MET A 1 -14.67 -5.79 9.59
C MET A 1 -14.22 -4.91 8.44
N SER A 2 -12.94 -4.64 8.32
CA SER A 2 -12.39 -3.85 7.21
C SER A 2 -12.52 -4.66 5.92
N THR A 3 -13.06 -4.06 4.88
CA THR A 3 -13.11 -4.67 3.55
C THR A 3 -11.68 -4.74 2.99
N VAL A 4 -11.33 -5.85 2.36
CA VAL A 4 -10.06 -6.01 1.64
C VAL A 4 -10.33 -5.92 0.16
N THR A 5 -9.67 -4.98 -0.51
CA THR A 5 -9.70 -4.81 -1.96
C THR A 5 -8.43 -5.36 -2.56
N GLU A 6 -8.57 -6.40 -3.37
CA GLU A 6 -7.44 -6.98 -4.11
C GLU A 6 -7.11 -6.15 -5.36
N MET A 7 -5.81 -6.05 -5.62
CA MET A 7 -5.20 -5.49 -6.82
C MET A 7 -4.31 -6.55 -7.48
N SER A 8 -4.22 -6.49 -8.80
CA SER A 8 -3.31 -7.34 -9.56
C SER A 8 -1.89 -6.75 -9.56
N PRO A 9 -0.83 -7.57 -9.61
CA PRO A 9 0.52 -7.09 -9.81
C PRO A 9 0.64 -6.22 -11.07
N GLY A 10 1.35 -5.10 -10.98
CA GLY A 10 1.52 -4.13 -12.06
C GLY A 10 0.34 -3.18 -12.25
N GLN A 11 -0.80 -3.41 -11.58
CA GLN A 11 -1.96 -2.54 -11.70
C GLN A 11 -1.68 -1.15 -11.15
N ILE A 12 -0.90 -1.04 -10.07
CA ILE A 12 -0.64 0.25 -9.40
C ILE A 12 0.13 1.24 -10.28
N ALA A 13 0.88 0.74 -11.27
CA ALA A 13 1.62 1.57 -12.21
C ALA A 13 0.73 2.26 -13.28
N THR A 14 -0.56 1.92 -13.36
CA THR A 14 -1.51 2.60 -14.27
C THR A 14 -2.28 3.71 -13.54
N PRO A 15 -2.74 4.76 -14.24
CA PRO A 15 -3.55 5.81 -13.65
C PRO A 15 -4.82 5.28 -12.96
N GLU A 16 -5.47 4.27 -13.55
CA GLU A 16 -6.68 3.66 -12.99
C GLU A 16 -6.36 2.89 -11.71
N GLY A 17 -5.20 2.23 -11.65
CA GLY A 17 -4.75 1.51 -10.45
C GLY A 17 -4.38 2.44 -9.31
N SER A 18 -3.65 3.53 -9.59
CA SER A 18 -3.31 4.53 -8.58
C SER A 18 -4.54 5.23 -8.00
N GLU A 19 -5.51 5.57 -8.86
CA GLU A 19 -6.77 6.15 -8.39
C GLU A 19 -7.62 5.15 -7.60
N LYS A 20 -7.63 3.88 -8.01
CA LYS A 20 -8.27 2.81 -7.23
C LYS A 20 -7.63 2.68 -5.85
N LEU A 21 -6.31 2.56 -5.73
CA LEU A 21 -5.61 2.48 -4.44
C LEU A 21 -6.02 3.63 -3.53
N LYS A 22 -5.94 4.87 -4.03
CA LYS A 22 -6.30 6.06 -3.27
C LYS A 22 -7.76 6.05 -2.82
N GLY A 23 -8.70 5.74 -3.71
CA GLY A 23 -10.13 5.72 -3.39
C GLY A 23 -10.49 4.67 -2.35
N GLU A 24 -9.88 3.48 -2.43
CA GLU A 24 -10.09 2.39 -1.49
C GLU A 24 -9.51 2.74 -0.11
N LEU A 25 -8.28 3.26 -0.05
CA LEU A 25 -7.66 3.68 1.20
C LEU A 25 -8.43 4.82 1.90
N LEU A 26 -8.93 5.80 1.12
CA LEU A 26 -9.80 6.86 1.64
C LEU A 26 -11.12 6.34 2.21
N SER A 27 -11.59 5.19 1.70
CA SER A 27 -12.82 4.53 2.16
C SER A 27 -12.59 3.62 3.38
N ALA A 28 -11.41 3.72 4.03
CA ALA A 28 -10.98 2.86 5.13
C ALA A 28 -10.94 1.36 4.76
N HIS A 29 -10.71 1.05 3.48
CA HIS A 29 -10.48 -0.32 3.04
C HIS A 29 -8.99 -0.66 3.13
N THR A 30 -8.70 -1.94 3.39
CA THR A 30 -7.37 -2.49 3.19
C THR A 30 -7.20 -2.77 1.71
N VAL A 31 -6.07 -2.38 1.12
CA VAL A 31 -5.73 -2.74 -0.25
C VAL A 31 -4.61 -3.77 -0.21
N ARG A 32 -4.67 -4.79 -1.06
CA ARG A 32 -3.69 -5.87 -1.07
C ARG A 32 -3.36 -6.31 -2.49
N CYS A 33 -2.13 -6.76 -2.71
CA CYS A 33 -1.71 -7.46 -3.91
C CYS A 33 -1.12 -8.81 -3.51
N GLY A 34 -1.99 -9.82 -3.39
CA GLY A 34 -1.56 -11.18 -3.03
C GLY A 34 -0.66 -11.21 -1.79
N ASP A 35 0.45 -11.94 -1.84
CA ASP A 35 1.43 -12.01 -0.74
C ASP A 35 2.58 -11.00 -0.87
N ASP A 36 2.53 -10.13 -1.88
CA ASP A 36 3.60 -9.17 -2.18
C ASP A 36 3.53 -7.96 -1.26
N TRP A 37 2.34 -7.34 -1.16
CA TRP A 37 2.13 -6.19 -0.29
C TRP A 37 0.67 -5.99 0.13
N MET A 38 0.49 -5.21 1.20
CA MET A 38 -0.78 -4.74 1.73
C MET A 38 -0.63 -3.31 2.22
N ALA A 39 -1.61 -2.45 1.94
CA ALA A 39 -1.67 -1.07 2.39
C ALA A 39 -2.94 -0.80 3.20
N ILE A 40 -2.80 -0.02 4.28
CA ILE A 40 -3.91 0.40 5.14
C ILE A 40 -3.71 1.87 5.46
N ALA A 41 -4.77 2.67 5.36
CA ALA A 41 -4.74 4.10 5.69
C ALA A 41 -5.55 4.40 6.96
N ALA A 42 -5.00 5.27 7.79
CA ALA A 42 -5.72 6.03 8.80
C ALA A 42 -5.87 7.46 8.30
N VAL A 43 -7.10 7.90 8.07
CA VAL A 43 -7.41 9.26 7.58
C VAL A 43 -7.97 10.08 8.74
N TYR A 44 -7.37 11.22 9.00
CA TYR A 44 -7.73 12.13 10.07
C TYR A 44 -8.74 13.19 9.61
N SER A 45 -9.40 13.84 10.57
CA SER A 45 -10.44 14.83 10.31
C SER A 45 -9.96 16.09 9.59
N ASP A 46 -8.66 16.37 9.63
CA ASP A 46 -8.01 17.47 8.93
C ASP A 46 -7.57 17.09 7.49
N GLY A 47 -7.83 15.85 7.07
CA GLY A 47 -7.44 15.31 5.77
C GLY A 47 -6.03 14.75 5.72
N ALA A 48 -5.27 14.74 6.82
CA ALA A 48 -4.02 14.01 6.89
C ALA A 48 -4.27 12.51 6.78
N ALA A 49 -3.35 11.79 6.14
CA ALA A 49 -3.43 10.34 6.00
C ALA A 49 -2.10 9.71 6.41
N GLU A 50 -2.17 8.71 7.29
CA GLU A 50 -1.06 7.83 7.62
C GLU A 50 -1.31 6.48 6.96
N ILE A 51 -0.39 6.04 6.11
CA ILE A 51 -0.54 4.83 5.32
C ILE A 51 0.55 3.85 5.73
N THR A 52 0.15 2.72 6.27
CA THR A 52 1.06 1.61 6.56
C THR A 52 1.08 0.67 5.38
N VAL A 53 2.26 0.42 4.82
CA VAL A 53 2.49 -0.60 3.80
C VAL A 53 3.27 -1.75 4.43
N SER A 54 2.70 -2.94 4.37
CA SER A 54 3.35 -4.18 4.76
C SER A 54 3.74 -4.96 3.50
N ALA A 55 4.96 -5.51 3.44
CA ALA A 55 5.46 -6.25 2.28
C ALA A 55 6.05 -7.61 2.66
N LYS A 56 6.05 -8.54 1.68
CA LYS A 56 6.56 -9.92 1.78
C LYS A 56 5.86 -10.71 2.87
N TYR A 57 4.62 -11.10 2.61
CA TYR A 57 3.87 -11.98 3.50
C TYR A 57 4.51 -13.37 3.51
N ASN A 58 4.82 -13.86 4.72
CA ASN A 58 5.27 -15.22 4.93
C ASN A 58 4.09 -16.06 5.43
N PRO A 59 3.57 -17.00 4.61
CA PRO A 59 2.43 -17.82 4.98
C PRO A 59 2.75 -18.85 6.07
N ASP A 60 4.00 -19.28 6.22
CA ASP A 60 4.40 -20.28 7.21
C ASP A 60 4.26 -19.76 8.64
N ILE A 61 4.49 -18.46 8.84
CA ILE A 61 4.38 -17.79 10.14
C ILE A 61 3.22 -16.79 10.24
N GLY A 62 2.48 -16.62 9.14
CA GLY A 62 1.32 -15.73 9.04
C GLY A 62 1.64 -14.24 9.27
N LYS A 63 2.80 -13.77 8.81
CA LYS A 63 3.29 -12.40 9.08
C LYS A 63 3.91 -11.74 7.87
N TRP A 64 3.74 -10.42 7.80
CA TRP A 64 4.48 -9.56 6.88
C TRP A 64 5.88 -9.26 7.41
N SER A 65 6.87 -9.27 6.51
CA SER A 65 8.29 -9.16 6.89
C SER A 65 8.78 -7.72 7.00
N THR A 66 8.21 -6.80 6.23
CA THR A 66 8.62 -5.39 6.18
C THR A 66 7.41 -4.49 6.34
N HIS A 67 7.58 -3.36 7.03
CA HIS A 67 6.52 -2.37 7.27
C HIS A 67 7.11 -0.97 7.10
N GLU A 68 6.51 -0.16 6.26
CA GLU A 68 6.88 1.26 6.08
C GLU A 68 5.64 2.14 6.22
N TYR A 69 5.88 3.39 6.63
CA TYR A 69 4.85 4.38 6.87
C TYR A 69 5.00 5.54 5.90
N TYR A 70 3.89 5.95 5.31
CA TYR A 70 3.85 7.08 4.38
C TYR A 70 2.77 8.08 4.80
N TYR A 71 3.06 9.36 4.66
CA TYR A 71 2.14 10.45 5.00
C TYR A 71 1.44 11.05 3.78
N SER A 72 1.58 10.43 2.60
CA SER A 72 0.84 10.81 1.40
C SER A 72 0.53 9.64 0.48
N PHE A 73 -0.61 9.72 -0.20
CA PHE A 73 -1.01 8.73 -1.22
C PHE A 73 -0.05 8.71 -2.41
N GLU A 74 0.50 9.86 -2.77
CA GLU A 74 1.46 9.99 -3.87
C GLU A 74 2.73 9.19 -3.57
N LYS A 75 3.35 9.42 -2.40
CA LYS A 75 4.55 8.68 -1.99
C LYS A 75 4.27 7.20 -1.81
N THR A 76 3.13 6.84 -1.21
CA THR A 76 2.71 5.43 -1.10
C THR A 76 2.64 4.77 -2.49
N THR A 77 2.04 5.45 -3.47
CA THR A 77 1.91 4.92 -4.83
C THR A 77 3.28 4.72 -5.47
N GLN A 78 4.18 5.71 -5.34
CA GLN A 78 5.56 5.60 -5.84
C GLN A 78 6.31 4.45 -5.18
N ALA A 79 6.19 4.30 -3.85
CA ALA A 79 6.82 3.22 -3.11
C ALA A 79 6.34 1.83 -3.56
N LEU A 80 5.04 1.66 -3.78
CA LEU A 80 4.47 0.40 -4.26
C LEU A 80 4.90 0.07 -5.69
N ILE A 81 4.99 1.07 -6.57
CA ILE A 81 5.54 0.89 -7.93
C ILE A 81 7.01 0.43 -7.84
N ILE A 82 7.84 1.07 -7.01
CA ILE A 82 9.24 0.69 -6.80
C ILE A 82 9.33 -0.72 -6.21
N LEU A 83 8.47 -1.06 -5.25
CA LEU A 83 8.41 -2.39 -4.65
C LEU A 83 8.11 -3.46 -5.70
N GLU A 84 7.09 -3.26 -6.54
CA GLU A 84 6.74 -4.24 -7.59
C GLU A 84 7.85 -4.40 -8.64
N GLN A 85 8.62 -3.34 -8.92
CA GLN A 85 9.73 -3.38 -9.88
C GLN A 85 11.03 -3.96 -9.30
N SER A 86 11.32 -3.70 -8.03
CA SER A 86 12.63 -3.98 -7.42
C SER A 86 12.61 -5.05 -6.32
N GLY A 87 11.42 -5.40 -5.82
CA GLY A 87 11.25 -6.27 -4.64
C GLY A 87 11.67 -5.62 -3.32
N LYS A 88 11.92 -4.32 -3.31
CA LYS A 88 12.31 -3.53 -2.13
C LYS A 88 11.32 -2.40 -1.89
N LEU A 89 10.82 -2.32 -0.66
CA LEU A 89 9.97 -1.24 -0.21
C LEU A 89 10.89 -0.08 0.23
N PRO A 90 10.88 1.08 -0.46
CA PRO A 90 11.71 2.22 -0.09
C PRO A 90 11.16 2.94 1.14
N VAL A 91 12.02 3.57 1.94
CA VAL A 91 11.55 4.45 3.02
C VAL A 91 11.05 5.77 2.44
N GLU A 92 10.24 6.52 3.18
CA GLU A 92 9.63 7.74 2.63
C GLU A 92 10.67 8.81 2.23
N GLU A 93 11.80 8.90 2.93
CA GLU A 93 12.88 9.85 2.64
C GLU A 93 13.62 9.58 1.32
N GLU A 94 13.45 8.40 0.74
CA GLU A 94 14.04 7.99 -0.55
C GLU A 94 13.15 8.31 -1.75
N LEU A 95 11.96 8.90 -1.52
CA LEU A 95 10.91 9.18 -2.52
C LEU A 95 10.82 10.67 -2.87
#